data_AF-X1QZN8-F1
#
_entry.id   AF-X1QZN8-F1
#
_cell.length_a   1.000
_cell.length_b   1.000
_cell.length_c   1.000
_cell.angle_alpha   90.00
_cell.angle_beta   90.00
_cell.angle_gamma   90.00
#
_symmetry.space_group_name_H-M   'P 1'
#
loop_
_entity.id
_entity.type
_entity.pdbx_description
1 polymer ?
#
loop_
_entity_poly.entity_id
_entity_poly.type
_entity_poly.pdbx_seq_one_letter_code
_entity_poly.pdbx_strand_id
1 'polypeptide(L)'
;VISEGLSGLMDTVQKKTVGNINKTIKKKITKDEQKALDIIATIRKMAFKSIGSKISQITSLLPLAIQIGATFYNLPLDLAFRKYYGAERLALNDYIQLFHRKRITEKELIDKCRFIGFPAKVVELANKLSLNHLDISGYIRLFRRELLDGTELKGYSDTLGFTWKELDNYKKITEYYPSTSDLVSFAVREAFEPDEKLWIHEGNAIPEPFADYGKRIGLKPEWIKRFWHSHWRLLGSGQILEGFHRGFISESELLEYLKRLDYTEKDRELILSMSYNLLTRVDVRR
;
A
#
# COMPACT_ATOMS: atom_id res chain seq x y z
N VAL A 1 43.51 24.13 -39.93
CA VAL A 1 44.44 25.22 -39.52
C VAL A 1 43.87 26.11 -38.42
N ILE A 2 42.64 26.67 -38.52
CA ILE A 2 42.08 27.54 -37.45
C ILE A 2 41.56 26.74 -36.23
N SER A 3 41.06 25.50 -36.43
CA SER A 3 40.52 24.66 -35.34
C SER A 3 41.60 24.07 -34.40
N GLU A 4 42.79 23.78 -34.93
CA GLU A 4 43.93 23.26 -34.13
C GLU A 4 44.54 24.34 -33.24
N GLY A 5 44.54 25.60 -33.69
CA GLY A 5 45.02 26.74 -32.90
C GLY A 5 44.11 27.07 -31.70
N LEU A 6 42.79 26.99 -31.87
CA LEU A 6 41.82 27.24 -30.79
C LEU A 6 41.84 26.14 -29.72
N SER A 7 41.98 24.89 -30.14
CA SER A 7 42.12 23.72 -29.25
C SER A 7 43.38 23.86 -28.38
N GLY A 8 44.53 24.17 -28.98
CA GLY A 8 45.78 24.39 -28.25
C GLY A 8 45.71 25.59 -27.29
N LEU A 9 45.01 26.66 -27.67
CA LEU A 9 44.82 27.84 -26.83
C LEU A 9 43.91 27.54 -25.62
N MET A 10 42.78 26.85 -25.83
CA MET A 10 41.89 26.43 -24.74
C MET A 10 42.59 25.47 -23.79
N ASP A 11 43.36 24.52 -24.30
CA ASP A 11 44.10 23.54 -23.49
C ASP A 11 45.20 24.22 -22.65
N THR A 12 45.82 25.27 -23.20
CA THR A 12 46.81 26.11 -22.50
C THR A 12 46.16 26.99 -21.43
N VAL A 13 45.01 27.61 -21.73
CA VAL A 13 44.24 28.42 -20.79
C VAL A 13 43.68 27.57 -19.65
N GLN A 14 43.21 26.35 -19.96
CA GLN A 14 42.71 25.40 -18.98
C GLN A 14 43.85 24.90 -18.08
N LYS A 15 45.01 24.53 -18.63
CA LYS A 15 46.22 24.19 -17.84
C LYS A 15 46.69 25.33 -16.94
N LYS A 16 46.67 26.58 -17.44
CA LYS A 16 47.11 27.76 -16.68
C LYS A 16 46.11 28.14 -15.58
N THR A 17 44.81 28.06 -15.86
CA THR A 17 43.74 28.33 -14.90
C THR A 17 43.68 27.25 -13.81
N VAL A 18 43.75 25.97 -14.19
CA VAL A 18 43.83 24.84 -13.25
C VAL A 18 45.13 24.89 -12.45
N GLY A 19 46.25 25.28 -13.06
CA GLY A 19 47.53 25.50 -12.38
C GLY A 19 47.45 26.58 -11.30
N ASN A 20 46.79 27.70 -11.60
CA ASN A 20 46.59 28.81 -10.66
C ASN A 20 45.61 28.44 -9.52
N ILE A 21 44.54 27.72 -9.83
CA ILE A 21 43.61 27.17 -8.84
C ILE A 21 44.35 26.20 -7.91
N ASN A 22 45.12 25.26 -8.45
CA ASN A 22 45.92 24.32 -7.66
C ASN A 22 46.98 25.02 -6.80
N LYS A 23 47.61 26.09 -7.29
CA LYS A 23 48.59 26.88 -6.52
C LYS A 23 47.93 27.64 -5.37
N THR A 24 46.69 28.08 -5.55
CA THR A 24 45.89 28.78 -4.52
C THR A 24 45.35 27.80 -3.48
N ILE A 25 44.89 26.62 -3.91
CA ILE A 25 44.47 25.54 -3.02
C ILE A 25 45.68 25.06 -2.21
N LYS A 26 46.84 24.79 -2.82
CA LYS A 26 48.09 24.39 -2.14
C LYS A 26 48.55 25.35 -1.04
N LYS A 27 48.28 26.65 -1.17
CA LYS A 27 48.59 27.65 -0.13
C LYS A 27 47.65 27.60 1.08
N LYS A 28 46.52 26.89 0.98
CA LYS A 28 45.44 26.83 1.99
C LYS A 28 45.23 25.43 2.59
N ILE A 29 46.02 24.44 2.21
CA ILE A 29 45.96 23.06 2.75
C ILE A 29 47.04 22.90 3.83
N THR A 30 46.72 22.20 4.92
CA THR A 30 47.67 21.89 6.00
C THR A 30 48.69 20.82 5.55
N LYS A 31 49.82 20.69 6.26
CA LYS A 31 50.88 19.71 5.91
C LYS A 31 50.37 18.27 5.87
N ASP A 32 49.43 17.91 6.75
CA ASP A 32 48.85 16.57 6.81
C ASP A 32 47.91 16.28 5.63
N GLU A 33 47.24 17.30 5.11
CA GLU A 33 46.38 17.18 3.94
C GLU A 33 47.18 17.09 2.63
N GLN A 34 48.32 17.80 2.56
CA GLN A 34 49.27 17.60 1.46
C GLN A 34 49.79 16.16 1.46
N LYS A 35 50.09 15.60 2.64
CA LYS A 35 50.52 14.21 2.80
C LYS A 35 49.44 13.20 2.35
N ALA A 36 48.17 13.45 2.67
CA ALA A 36 47.05 12.62 2.21
C ALA A 36 46.86 12.69 0.68
N LEU A 37 46.97 13.89 0.08
CA LEU A 37 46.92 14.06 -1.37
C LEU A 37 48.10 13.37 -2.07
N ASP A 38 49.29 13.40 -1.46
CA ASP A 38 50.48 12.72 -1.98
C ASP A 38 50.33 11.19 -1.90
N ILE A 39 49.72 10.66 -0.82
CA ILE A 39 49.36 9.23 -0.70
C ILE A 39 48.36 8.85 -1.81
N ILE A 40 47.32 9.65 -2.04
CA ILE A 40 46.34 9.40 -3.11
C ILE A 40 46.99 9.46 -4.50
N ALA A 41 47.88 10.43 -4.75
CA ALA A 41 48.64 10.53 -6.00
C ALA A 41 49.54 9.30 -6.21
N THR A 42 50.12 8.77 -5.14
CA THR A 42 50.95 7.56 -5.16
C THR A 42 50.10 6.31 -5.46
N ILE A 43 48.94 6.16 -4.82
CA ILE A 43 47.98 5.08 -5.09
C ILE A 43 47.49 5.15 -6.55
N ARG A 44 47.19 6.35 -7.07
CA ARG A 44 46.83 6.55 -8.48
C ARG A 44 47.95 6.09 -9.42
N LYS A 45 49.20 6.46 -9.13
CA LYS A 45 50.36 6.07 -9.94
C LYS A 45 50.57 4.56 -9.91
N MET A 46 50.36 3.91 -8.76
CA MET A 46 50.40 2.46 -8.62
C MET A 46 49.29 1.76 -9.41
N ALA A 47 48.05 2.24 -9.34
CA ALA A 47 46.91 1.70 -10.09
C ALA A 47 47.13 1.82 -11.61
N PHE A 48 47.57 2.99 -12.09
CA PHE A 48 47.87 3.18 -13.53
C PHE A 48 49.03 2.30 -14.01
N LYS A 49 50.07 2.10 -13.19
CA LYS A 49 51.20 1.23 -13.53
C LYS A 49 50.81 -0.24 -13.55
N SER A 50 49.89 -0.66 -12.67
CA SER A 50 49.29 -1.99 -12.64
C SER A 50 48.39 -2.27 -13.85
N ILE A 51 47.69 -1.26 -14.36
CA ILE A 51 46.82 -1.38 -15.55
C ILE A 51 47.65 -1.40 -16.83
N GLY A 52 48.75 -0.63 -16.89
CA GLY A 52 49.63 -0.55 -18.06
C GLY A 52 50.45 -1.81 -18.37
N SER A 53 50.61 -2.76 -17.44
CA SER A 53 51.42 -3.97 -17.65
C SER A 53 50.65 -5.17 -18.22
N LYS A 54 49.32 -5.09 -18.39
CA LYS A 54 48.48 -6.16 -18.94
C LYS A 54 47.52 -5.63 -20.01
N ILE A 55 48.09 -5.23 -21.15
CA ILE A 55 47.37 -4.56 -22.24
C ILE A 55 46.25 -5.43 -22.87
N SER A 56 46.31 -6.77 -22.75
CA SER A 56 45.29 -7.66 -23.32
C SER A 56 44.01 -7.84 -22.47
N GLN A 57 43.95 -7.32 -21.24
CA GLN A 57 42.78 -7.47 -20.35
C GLN A 57 41.95 -6.17 -20.17
N ILE A 58 42.25 -5.12 -20.94
CA ILE A 58 41.80 -3.74 -20.65
C ILE A 58 40.31 -3.47 -20.94
N THR A 59 39.66 -4.20 -21.85
CA THR A 59 38.28 -3.90 -22.27
C THR A 59 37.24 -4.14 -21.17
N SER A 60 37.42 -5.15 -20.31
CA SER A 60 36.48 -5.45 -19.22
C SER A 60 36.69 -4.59 -17.97
N LEU A 61 37.88 -3.98 -17.82
CA LEU A 61 38.24 -3.16 -16.66
C LEU A 61 38.09 -1.66 -16.92
N LEU A 62 37.86 -1.24 -18.17
CA LEU A 62 37.72 0.16 -18.54
C LEU A 62 36.56 0.87 -17.80
N PRO A 63 35.36 0.28 -17.62
CA PRO A 63 34.29 0.91 -16.86
C PRO A 63 34.66 1.09 -15.38
N LEU A 64 35.31 0.08 -14.78
CA LEU A 64 35.78 0.14 -13.40
C LEU A 64 36.88 1.20 -13.23
N ALA A 65 37.81 1.31 -14.18
CA ALA A 65 38.86 2.32 -14.19
C ALA A 65 38.31 3.74 -14.37
N ILE A 66 37.27 3.92 -15.18
CA ILE A 66 36.54 5.19 -15.34
C ILE A 66 35.79 5.53 -14.05
N GLN A 67 35.12 4.56 -13.43
CA GLN A 67 34.36 4.75 -12.19
C GLN A 67 35.27 5.06 -10.99
N ILE A 68 36.38 4.34 -10.87
CA ILE A 68 37.48 4.63 -9.93
C ILE A 68 38.02 6.04 -10.22
N GLY A 69 38.38 6.34 -11.47
CA GLY A 69 38.88 7.64 -11.89
C GLY A 69 37.94 8.79 -11.54
N ALA A 70 36.65 8.67 -11.81
CA ALA A 70 35.63 9.67 -11.49
C ALA A 70 35.45 9.84 -9.97
N THR A 71 35.43 8.74 -9.22
CA THR A 71 35.34 8.77 -7.75
C THR A 71 36.56 9.48 -7.14
N PHE A 72 37.77 9.22 -7.65
CA PHE A 72 39.00 9.85 -7.18
C PHE A 72 39.18 11.30 -7.68
N TYR A 73 38.59 11.67 -8.82
CA TYR A 73 38.63 13.06 -9.32
C TYR A 73 37.70 13.98 -8.52
N ASN A 74 36.57 13.45 -8.06
CA ASN A 74 35.59 14.19 -7.28
C ASN A 74 35.91 14.23 -5.78
N LEU A 75 36.70 13.28 -5.27
CA LEU A 75 37.06 13.17 -3.84
C LEU A 75 37.70 14.45 -3.24
N PRO A 76 38.66 15.14 -3.92
CA PRO A 76 39.25 16.37 -3.38
C PRO A 76 38.27 17.54 -3.38
N LEU A 77 37.35 17.59 -4.34
CA LEU A 77 36.27 18.57 -4.41
C LEU A 77 35.27 18.32 -3.28
N ASP A 78 34.82 17.08 -3.09
CA ASP A 78 33.90 16.71 -2.02
C ASP A 78 34.50 16.93 -0.63
N LEU A 79 35.78 16.61 -0.42
CA LEU A 79 36.50 16.87 0.83
C LEU A 79 36.68 18.38 1.07
N ALA A 80 37.04 19.15 0.04
CA ALA A 80 37.13 20.61 0.14
C ALA A 80 35.76 21.23 0.43
N PHE A 81 34.69 20.77 -0.21
CA PHE A 81 33.34 21.27 0.05
C PHE A 81 32.86 20.96 1.48
N ARG A 82 33.09 19.73 1.97
CA ARG A 82 32.77 19.33 3.36
C ARG A 82 33.54 20.17 4.38
N LYS A 83 34.84 20.39 4.13
CA LYS A 83 35.71 21.17 5.03
C LYS A 83 35.40 22.67 5.05
N TYR A 84 35.07 23.27 3.90
CA TYR A 84 34.87 24.73 3.80
C TYR A 84 33.43 25.18 4.03
N TYR A 85 32.43 24.36 3.75
CA TYR A 85 31.02 24.75 3.83
C TYR A 85 30.23 24.03 4.92
N GLY A 86 30.83 23.10 5.67
CA GLY A 86 30.19 22.39 6.79
C GLY A 86 28.90 21.64 6.41
N ALA A 87 28.66 21.42 5.12
CA ALA A 87 27.38 20.91 4.63
C ALA A 87 27.40 19.38 4.58
N GLU A 88 26.80 18.74 5.59
CA GLU A 88 26.10 17.48 5.33
C GLU A 88 25.05 17.78 4.26
N ARG A 89 25.32 17.34 3.03
CA ARG A 89 24.36 17.48 1.93
C ARG A 89 23.26 16.46 2.19
N LEU A 90 22.06 16.97 2.47
CA LEU A 90 20.86 16.15 2.51
C LEU A 90 20.60 15.49 1.13
N ALA A 91 19.98 14.32 1.13
CA ALA A 91 19.61 13.66 -0.11
C ALA A 91 18.45 14.40 -0.80
N LEU A 92 18.21 14.12 -2.08
CA LEU A 92 17.08 14.68 -2.83
C LEU A 92 15.74 14.47 -2.08
N ASN A 93 15.53 13.27 -1.54
CA ASN A 93 14.31 12.94 -0.81
C ASN A 93 14.15 13.79 0.46
N ASP A 94 15.23 14.05 1.20
CA ASP A 94 15.18 14.87 2.41
C ASP A 94 14.82 16.33 2.09
N TYR A 95 15.35 16.89 0.99
CA TYR A 95 14.96 18.23 0.54
C TYR A 95 13.49 18.29 0.11
N ILE A 96 13.00 17.27 -0.59
CA ILE A 96 11.59 17.16 -0.95
C ILE A 96 10.71 17.07 0.30
N GLN A 97 11.13 16.31 1.32
CA GLN A 97 10.44 16.23 2.60
C GLN A 97 10.43 17.58 3.34
N LEU A 98 11.53 18.33 3.33
CA LEU A 98 11.57 19.68 3.88
C LEU A 98 10.61 20.63 3.15
N PHE A 99 10.50 20.51 1.83
CA PHE A 99 9.55 21.26 1.02
C PHE A 99 8.09 20.92 1.37
N HIS A 100 7.73 19.63 1.44
CA HIS A 100 6.38 19.19 1.84
C HIS A 100 6.01 19.63 3.26
N ARG A 101 7.00 19.69 4.15
CA ARG A 101 6.86 20.19 5.54
C ARG A 101 6.90 21.72 5.63
N LYS A 102 6.90 22.44 4.50
CA LYS A 102 6.91 23.90 4.42
C LYS A 102 8.10 24.54 5.14
N ARG A 103 9.25 23.86 5.18
CA ARG A 103 10.50 24.36 5.80
C ARG A 103 11.38 25.11 4.82
N ILE A 104 11.18 24.89 3.53
CA ILE A 104 11.84 25.59 2.43
C ILE A 104 10.82 25.91 1.35
N THR A 105 11.09 26.94 0.56
CA THR A 105 10.32 27.32 -0.63
C THR A 105 10.66 26.43 -1.83
N GLU A 106 9.82 26.45 -2.86
CA GLU A 106 10.09 25.74 -4.12
C GLU A 106 11.39 26.22 -4.81
N LYS A 107 11.64 27.53 -4.77
CA LYS A 107 12.89 28.11 -5.28
C LYS A 107 14.10 27.55 -4.53
N GLU A 108 14.04 27.52 -3.19
CA GLU A 108 15.12 26.96 -2.37
C GLU A 108 15.31 25.46 -2.59
N LEU A 109 14.24 24.70 -2.81
CA LEU A 109 14.30 23.29 -3.19
C LEU A 109 15.10 23.12 -4.49
N ILE A 110 14.73 23.85 -5.55
CA ILE A 110 15.39 23.76 -6.85
C ILE A 110 16.87 24.18 -6.75
N ASP A 111 17.17 25.29 -6.06
CA ASP A 111 18.53 25.81 -5.93
C ASP A 111 19.44 24.86 -5.14
N LYS A 112 18.95 24.32 -4.01
CA LYS A 112 19.69 23.34 -3.19
C LYS A 112 19.88 22.02 -3.93
N CYS A 113 18.88 21.55 -4.67
CA CYS A 113 18.98 20.32 -5.45
C CYS A 113 19.88 20.46 -6.69
N ARG A 114 19.91 21.64 -7.34
CA ARG A 114 20.87 21.93 -8.42
C ARG A 114 22.31 21.90 -7.91
N PHE A 115 22.56 22.41 -6.72
CA PHE A 115 23.89 22.41 -6.10
C PHE A 115 24.44 20.99 -5.86
N ILE A 116 23.56 20.01 -5.63
CA ILE A 116 23.93 18.59 -5.48
C ILE A 116 23.85 17.79 -6.79
N GLY A 117 23.60 18.45 -7.93
CA GLY A 117 23.67 17.86 -9.26
C GLY A 117 22.33 17.41 -9.88
N PHE A 118 21.18 17.73 -9.27
CA PHE A 118 19.87 17.40 -9.86
C PHE A 118 19.32 18.57 -10.70
N PRO A 119 19.03 18.36 -12.01
CA PRO A 119 18.34 19.35 -12.82
C PRO A 119 16.93 19.63 -12.30
N ALA A 120 16.42 20.86 -12.48
CA ALA A 120 15.09 21.26 -12.00
C ALA A 120 13.97 20.30 -12.43
N LYS A 121 13.99 19.86 -13.70
CA LYS A 121 13.03 18.87 -14.22
C LYS A 121 13.06 17.54 -13.45
N VAL A 122 14.23 17.09 -13.00
CA VAL A 122 14.36 15.85 -12.21
C VAL A 122 13.79 16.07 -10.81
N VAL A 123 14.03 17.24 -10.22
CA VAL A 123 13.47 17.62 -8.92
C VAL A 123 11.94 17.68 -8.97
N GLU A 124 11.36 18.27 -10.03
CA GLU A 124 9.92 18.32 -10.24
C GLU A 124 9.30 16.92 -10.35
N LEU A 125 9.92 16.01 -11.12
CA LEU A 125 9.45 14.63 -11.25
C LEU A 125 9.57 13.86 -9.93
N ALA A 126 10.70 13.99 -9.22
CA ALA A 126 10.89 13.37 -7.91
C ALA A 126 9.90 13.91 -6.87
N ASN A 127 9.61 15.21 -6.91
CA ASN A 127 8.60 15.82 -6.05
C ASN A 127 7.19 15.28 -6.35
N LYS A 128 6.81 15.13 -7.62
CA LYS A 128 5.54 14.49 -7.99
C LYS A 128 5.46 13.04 -7.51
N LEU A 129 6.55 12.28 -7.65
CA LEU A 129 6.64 10.89 -7.18
C LEU A 129 6.51 10.78 -5.65
N SER A 130 6.95 11.80 -4.90
CA SER A 130 6.90 11.82 -3.44
C SER A 130 5.53 12.18 -2.84
N LEU A 131 4.54 12.54 -3.68
CA LEU A 131 3.21 12.87 -3.20
C LEU A 131 2.57 11.63 -2.56
N ASN A 132 1.95 11.82 -1.40
CA ASN A 132 1.19 10.77 -0.76
C ASN A 132 -0.13 10.56 -1.51
N HIS A 133 -0.37 9.33 -1.94
CA HIS A 133 -1.64 8.89 -2.49
C HIS A 133 -2.34 7.96 -1.49
N LEU A 134 -3.67 7.90 -1.56
CA LEU A 134 -4.39 6.83 -0.88
C LEU A 134 -3.96 5.47 -1.46
N ASP A 135 -4.12 4.42 -0.67
CA ASP A 135 -4.01 3.06 -1.19
C ASP A 135 -5.15 2.77 -2.19
N ILE A 136 -4.95 1.75 -3.02
CA ILE A 136 -5.96 1.38 -4.03
C ILE A 136 -7.31 1.03 -3.38
N SER A 137 -7.29 0.41 -2.20
CA SER A 137 -8.50 0.10 -1.43
C SER A 137 -9.25 1.37 -0.98
N GLY A 138 -8.53 2.43 -0.63
CA GLY A 138 -9.08 3.75 -0.33
C GLY A 138 -9.85 4.34 -1.51
N TYR A 139 -9.24 4.34 -2.69
CA TYR A 139 -9.91 4.81 -3.90
C TYR A 139 -11.12 3.95 -4.29
N ILE A 140 -11.04 2.63 -4.13
CA ILE A 140 -12.19 1.74 -4.38
C ILE A 140 -13.35 2.03 -3.41
N ARG A 141 -13.06 2.32 -2.13
CA ARG A 141 -14.09 2.73 -1.16
C ARG A 141 -14.74 4.06 -1.55
N LEU A 142 -13.97 5.04 -2.03
CA LEU A 142 -14.51 6.30 -2.53
C LEU A 142 -15.41 6.07 -3.75
N PHE A 143 -14.97 5.22 -4.69
CA PHE A 143 -15.77 4.81 -5.86
C PHE A 143 -17.09 4.15 -5.46
N ARG A 144 -17.07 3.17 -4.54
CA ARG A 144 -18.31 2.52 -4.05
C ARG A 144 -19.25 3.46 -3.32
N ARG A 145 -18.71 4.52 -2.71
CA ARG A 145 -19.49 5.55 -2.03
C ARG A 145 -19.95 6.66 -2.97
N GLU A 146 -19.70 6.51 -4.28
CA GLU A 146 -20.09 7.48 -5.32
C GLU A 146 -19.43 8.86 -5.13
N LEU A 147 -18.27 8.89 -4.49
CA LEU A 147 -17.44 10.10 -4.34
C LEU A 147 -16.39 10.22 -5.46
N LEU A 148 -16.24 9.17 -6.26
CA LEU A 148 -15.42 9.12 -7.46
C LEU A 148 -16.18 8.36 -8.55
N ASP A 149 -16.01 8.80 -9.79
CA ASP A 149 -16.47 8.03 -10.95
C ASP A 149 -15.44 6.98 -11.41
N GLY A 150 -15.83 6.17 -12.41
CA GLY A 150 -14.96 5.11 -12.93
C GLY A 150 -13.72 5.62 -13.68
N THR A 151 -13.80 6.83 -14.25
CA THR A 151 -12.67 7.47 -14.95
C THR A 151 -11.65 8.01 -13.96
N GLU A 152 -12.11 8.61 -12.85
CA GLU A 152 -11.27 9.08 -11.76
C GLU A 152 -10.58 7.92 -11.05
N LEU A 153 -11.33 6.85 -10.72
CA LEU A 153 -10.76 5.64 -10.12
C LEU A 153 -9.63 5.06 -10.99
N LYS A 154 -9.84 5.03 -12.31
CA LYS A 154 -8.84 4.57 -13.27
C LYS A 154 -7.60 5.48 -13.27
N GLY A 155 -7.78 6.80 -13.28
CA GLY A 155 -6.66 7.75 -13.21
C GLY A 155 -5.81 7.59 -11.95
N TYR A 156 -6.45 7.37 -10.79
CA TYR A 156 -5.72 7.09 -9.55
C TYR A 156 -5.04 5.72 -9.56
N SER A 157 -5.69 4.70 -10.11
CA SER A 157 -5.10 3.36 -10.31
C SER A 157 -3.84 3.42 -11.18
N ASP A 158 -3.88 4.15 -12.29
CA ASP A 158 -2.75 4.34 -13.20
C ASP A 158 -1.59 5.09 -12.49
N THR A 159 -1.92 6.10 -11.68
CA THR A 159 -0.93 6.85 -10.88
C THR A 159 -0.20 5.96 -9.86
N LEU A 160 -0.92 4.97 -9.30
CA LEU A 160 -0.36 3.97 -8.39
C LEU A 160 0.37 2.83 -9.11
N GLY A 161 0.35 2.79 -10.45
CA GLY A 161 1.03 1.77 -11.26
C GLY A 161 0.26 0.45 -11.42
N PHE A 162 -1.04 0.41 -11.14
CA PHE A 162 -1.86 -0.79 -11.33
C PHE A 162 -2.33 -0.94 -12.78
N THR A 163 -2.28 -2.17 -13.28
CA THR A 163 -2.94 -2.54 -14.54
C THR A 163 -4.46 -2.60 -14.35
N TRP A 164 -5.22 -2.52 -15.45
CA TRP A 164 -6.69 -2.60 -15.37
C TRP A 164 -7.18 -3.95 -14.85
N LYS A 165 -6.45 -5.03 -15.14
CA LYS A 165 -6.73 -6.36 -14.63
C LYS A 165 -6.55 -6.41 -13.11
N GLU A 166 -5.50 -5.77 -12.58
CA GLU A 166 -5.29 -5.69 -11.14
C GLU A 166 -6.33 -4.81 -10.48
N LEU A 167 -6.74 -3.69 -11.09
CA LEU A 167 -7.83 -2.85 -10.59
C LEU A 167 -9.13 -3.66 -10.45
N ASP A 168 -9.50 -4.45 -11.47
CA ASP A 168 -10.70 -5.30 -11.41
C ASP A 168 -10.58 -6.39 -10.33
N ASN A 169 -9.41 -7.01 -10.20
CA ASN A 169 -9.14 -7.96 -9.12
C ASN A 169 -9.23 -7.31 -7.74
N TYR A 170 -8.69 -6.10 -7.56
CA TYR A 170 -8.78 -5.36 -6.30
C TYR A 170 -10.22 -4.96 -5.97
N LYS A 171 -11.03 -4.60 -6.98
CA LYS A 171 -12.47 -4.39 -6.78
C LYS A 171 -13.14 -5.63 -6.23
N LYS A 172 -12.76 -6.83 -6.67
CA LYS A 172 -13.28 -8.10 -6.12
C LYS A 172 -12.75 -8.41 -4.73
N ILE A 173 -11.45 -8.22 -4.48
CA ILE A 173 -10.80 -8.45 -3.18
C ILE A 173 -11.44 -7.60 -2.08
N THR A 174 -11.80 -6.37 -2.41
CA THR A 174 -12.40 -5.43 -1.45
C THR A 174 -13.89 -5.66 -1.25
N GLU A 175 -14.54 -6.56 -1.99
CA GLU A 175 -15.96 -6.90 -1.75
C GLU A 175 -16.13 -7.45 -0.33
N TYR A 176 -17.22 -7.08 0.30
CA TYR A 176 -17.55 -7.61 1.61
C TYR A 176 -18.11 -9.02 1.46
N TYR A 177 -17.43 -9.99 2.07
CA TYR A 177 -17.94 -11.34 2.26
C TYR A 177 -18.41 -11.52 3.71
N PRO A 178 -19.57 -12.18 3.92
CA PRO A 178 -20.03 -12.52 5.26
C PRO A 178 -19.00 -13.35 6.02
N SER A 179 -18.96 -13.17 7.35
CA SER A 179 -18.11 -13.98 8.22
C SER A 179 -18.61 -15.43 8.30
N THR A 180 -17.79 -16.35 8.79
CA THR A 180 -18.22 -17.74 9.05
C THR A 180 -19.46 -17.80 9.96
N SER A 181 -19.55 -16.91 10.95
CA SER A 181 -20.71 -16.85 11.85
C SER A 181 -21.98 -16.38 11.13
N ASP A 182 -21.85 -15.44 10.19
CA ASP A 182 -22.96 -15.02 9.34
C ASP A 182 -23.41 -16.17 8.44
N LEU A 183 -22.46 -16.89 7.83
CA LEU A 183 -22.76 -18.04 6.98
C LEU A 183 -23.49 -19.16 7.73
N VAL A 184 -23.09 -19.45 8.98
CA VAL A 184 -23.83 -20.39 9.86
C VAL A 184 -25.23 -19.87 10.13
N SER A 185 -25.37 -18.60 10.48
CA SER A 185 -26.68 -17.97 10.72
C SER A 185 -27.58 -18.03 9.47
N PHE A 186 -27.01 -17.83 8.28
CA PHE A 186 -27.72 -17.94 7.01
C PHE A 186 -28.17 -19.37 6.73
N ALA A 187 -27.36 -20.37 7.07
CA ALA A 187 -27.73 -21.77 6.91
C ALA A 187 -28.87 -22.17 7.85
N VAL A 188 -28.78 -21.81 9.13
CA VAL A 188 -29.78 -22.14 10.14
C VAL A 188 -31.11 -21.41 9.90
N ARG A 189 -31.05 -20.16 9.40
CA ARG A 189 -32.22 -19.35 9.05
C ARG A 189 -32.63 -19.48 7.59
N GLU A 190 -32.24 -20.56 6.90
CA GLU A 190 -32.71 -20.90 5.55
C GLU A 190 -32.49 -19.79 4.49
N ALA A 191 -31.55 -18.89 4.74
CA ALA A 191 -31.25 -17.78 3.83
C ALA A 191 -30.59 -18.25 2.53
N PHE A 192 -30.13 -19.51 2.44
CA PHE A 192 -29.63 -20.18 1.23
C PHE A 192 -30.68 -20.69 0.26
N GLU A 193 -31.96 -20.64 0.64
CA GLU A 193 -33.04 -20.91 -0.29
C GLU A 193 -33.09 -19.89 -1.45
N PRO A 194 -33.71 -20.25 -2.59
CA PRO A 194 -33.94 -19.32 -3.70
C PRO A 194 -34.68 -18.04 -3.24
N ASP A 195 -34.41 -16.92 -3.90
CA ASP A 195 -34.95 -15.59 -3.54
C ASP A 195 -36.48 -15.55 -3.38
N GLU A 196 -37.20 -16.39 -4.10
CA GLU A 196 -38.67 -16.54 -4.06
C GLU A 196 -39.18 -17.03 -2.69
N LYS A 197 -38.36 -17.80 -1.97
CA LYS A 197 -38.70 -18.33 -0.64
C LYS A 197 -38.23 -17.43 0.50
N LEU A 198 -37.39 -16.44 0.20
CA LEU A 198 -36.89 -15.52 1.22
C LEU A 198 -38.00 -14.56 1.67
N TRP A 199 -38.06 -14.31 2.97
CA TRP A 199 -38.98 -13.35 3.61
C TRP A 199 -38.51 -11.91 3.40
N ILE A 200 -38.48 -11.48 2.14
CA ILE A 200 -37.98 -10.17 1.70
C ILE A 200 -38.98 -9.45 0.78
N HIS A 201 -40.21 -9.94 0.71
CA HIS A 201 -41.27 -9.43 -0.15
C HIS A 201 -42.37 -8.78 0.69
N GLU A 202 -43.24 -7.99 0.05
CA GLU A 202 -44.40 -7.34 0.69
C GLU A 202 -44.01 -6.50 1.93
N GLY A 203 -44.66 -6.73 3.07
CA GLY A 203 -44.37 -6.03 4.34
C GLY A 203 -42.98 -6.30 4.92
N ASN A 204 -42.23 -7.25 4.35
CA ASN A 204 -40.87 -7.61 4.74
C ASN A 204 -39.81 -7.12 3.74
N ALA A 205 -40.18 -6.23 2.81
CA ALA A 205 -39.29 -5.68 1.80
C ALA A 205 -38.00 -5.10 2.39
N ILE A 206 -36.89 -5.27 1.67
CA ILE A 206 -35.60 -4.67 2.03
C ILE A 206 -35.72 -3.15 1.90
N PRO A 207 -35.50 -2.37 2.97
CA PRO A 207 -35.50 -0.93 2.88
C PRO A 207 -34.44 -0.46 1.89
N GLU A 208 -34.81 0.46 0.99
CA GLU A 208 -33.88 1.03 0.01
C GLU A 208 -32.59 1.58 0.66
N PRO A 209 -32.63 2.30 1.81
CA PRO A 209 -31.41 2.74 2.48
C PRO A 209 -30.50 1.58 2.91
N PHE A 210 -31.05 0.44 3.34
CA PHE A 210 -30.25 -0.72 3.74
C PHE A 210 -29.51 -1.30 2.54
N ALA A 211 -30.20 -1.40 1.40
CA ALA A 211 -29.59 -1.88 0.16
C ALA A 211 -28.53 -0.90 -0.38
N ASP A 212 -28.79 0.41 -0.33
CA ASP A 212 -27.84 1.44 -0.75
C ASP A 212 -26.56 1.42 0.10
N TYR A 213 -26.69 1.50 1.43
CA TYR A 213 -25.53 1.46 2.31
C TYR A 213 -24.77 0.12 2.22
N GLY A 214 -25.48 -0.99 2.04
CA GLY A 214 -24.87 -2.31 1.80
C GLY A 214 -23.96 -2.29 0.57
N LYS A 215 -24.42 -1.75 -0.56
CA LYS A 215 -23.61 -1.61 -1.77
C LYS A 215 -22.38 -0.73 -1.53
N ARG A 216 -22.53 0.39 -0.81
CA ARG A 216 -21.43 1.34 -0.52
C ARG A 216 -20.31 0.72 0.32
N ILE A 217 -20.61 -0.28 1.16
CA ILE A 217 -19.59 -1.03 1.91
C ILE A 217 -19.03 -2.24 1.16
N GLY A 218 -19.57 -2.55 -0.02
CA GLY A 218 -19.11 -3.64 -0.89
C GLY A 218 -19.88 -4.94 -0.75
N LEU A 219 -21.07 -4.95 -0.12
CA LEU A 219 -21.95 -6.11 -0.16
C LEU A 219 -22.55 -6.26 -1.55
N LYS A 220 -22.47 -7.47 -2.09
CA LYS A 220 -23.22 -7.82 -3.30
C LYS A 220 -24.72 -7.98 -3.01
N PRO A 221 -25.61 -7.79 -4.01
CA PRO A 221 -27.06 -7.86 -3.82
C PRO A 221 -27.54 -9.15 -3.16
N GLU A 222 -26.96 -10.30 -3.48
CA GLU A 222 -27.31 -11.59 -2.88
C GLU A 222 -27.01 -11.64 -1.38
N TRP A 223 -25.91 -11.01 -0.92
CA TRP A 223 -25.58 -10.95 0.50
C TRP A 223 -26.53 -10.03 1.25
N ILE A 224 -26.92 -8.90 0.65
CA ILE A 224 -27.90 -7.97 1.23
C ILE A 224 -29.22 -8.71 1.50
N LYS A 225 -29.71 -9.50 0.55
CA LYS A 225 -30.94 -10.31 0.72
C LYS A 225 -30.82 -11.31 1.86
N ARG A 226 -29.67 -11.98 1.99
CA ARG A 226 -29.40 -12.98 3.03
C ARG A 226 -29.29 -12.37 4.42
N PHE A 227 -28.58 -11.25 4.54
CA PHE A 227 -28.52 -10.49 5.78
C PHE A 227 -29.91 -10.01 6.18
N TRP A 228 -30.71 -9.52 5.23
CA TRP A 228 -32.08 -9.14 5.53
C TRP A 228 -32.92 -10.35 5.91
N HIS A 229 -32.97 -11.44 5.14
CA HIS A 229 -33.77 -12.60 5.55
C HIS A 229 -33.41 -13.14 6.94
N SER A 230 -32.11 -13.19 7.24
CA SER A 230 -31.62 -13.68 8.53
C SER A 230 -31.73 -12.67 9.67
N HIS A 231 -32.13 -11.40 9.46
CA HIS A 231 -32.23 -10.43 10.57
C HIS A 231 -33.41 -10.71 11.51
N TRP A 232 -34.43 -11.43 11.02
CA TRP A 232 -35.60 -11.77 11.80
C TRP A 232 -35.24 -12.62 13.01
N ARG A 233 -35.81 -12.27 14.16
CA ARG A 233 -35.62 -13.01 15.40
C ARG A 233 -36.58 -14.18 15.45
N LEU A 234 -36.05 -15.34 15.78
CA LEU A 234 -36.84 -16.54 16.02
C LEU A 234 -37.45 -16.49 17.43
N LEU A 235 -38.58 -17.19 17.61
CA LEU A 235 -39.16 -17.42 18.92
C LEU A 235 -38.17 -18.19 19.81
N GLY A 236 -38.13 -17.87 21.10
CA GLY A 236 -37.35 -18.65 22.07
C GLY A 236 -37.96 -20.03 22.30
N SER A 237 -37.14 -21.01 22.70
CA SER A 237 -37.59 -22.39 22.93
C SER A 237 -38.76 -22.49 23.91
N GLY A 238 -38.80 -21.67 24.96
CA GLY A 238 -39.94 -21.60 25.89
C GLY A 238 -41.25 -21.16 25.24
N GLN A 239 -41.21 -20.17 24.33
CA GLN A 239 -42.39 -19.70 23.60
C GLN A 239 -42.88 -20.75 22.61
N ILE A 240 -41.96 -21.46 21.96
CA ILE A 240 -42.27 -22.55 21.03
C ILE A 240 -42.93 -23.71 21.80
N LEU A 241 -42.38 -24.12 22.95
CA LEU A 241 -42.95 -25.16 23.80
C LEU A 241 -44.34 -24.79 24.32
N GLU A 242 -44.55 -23.53 24.72
CA GLU A 242 -45.87 -23.05 25.10
C GLU A 242 -46.86 -23.13 23.93
N GLY A 243 -46.44 -22.76 22.72
CA GLY A 243 -47.24 -22.92 21.51
C GLY A 243 -47.63 -24.38 21.25
N PHE A 244 -46.69 -25.31 21.44
CA PHE A 244 -46.92 -26.75 21.31
C PHE A 244 -47.93 -27.25 22.35
N HIS A 245 -47.73 -26.94 23.65
CA HIS A 245 -48.64 -27.38 24.72
C HIS A 245 -50.06 -26.80 24.61
N ARG A 246 -50.20 -25.61 24.02
CA ARG A 246 -51.51 -24.98 23.75
C ARG A 246 -52.17 -25.52 22.48
N GLY A 247 -51.51 -26.40 21.73
CA GLY A 247 -52.02 -26.98 20.48
C GLY A 247 -52.00 -26.02 19.29
N PHE A 248 -51.18 -24.96 19.32
CA PHE A 248 -51.03 -24.03 18.20
C PHE A 248 -50.08 -24.55 17.12
N ILE A 249 -49.15 -25.42 17.49
CA ILE A 249 -48.20 -26.06 16.56
C ILE A 249 -48.14 -27.56 16.84
N SER A 250 -47.88 -28.34 15.79
CA SER A 250 -47.68 -29.78 15.81
C SER A 250 -46.28 -30.17 16.33
N GLU A 251 -46.09 -31.46 16.64
CA GLU A 251 -44.78 -32.01 16.99
C GLU A 251 -43.73 -31.78 15.87
N SER A 252 -44.11 -31.97 14.61
CA SER A 252 -43.22 -31.73 13.47
C SER A 252 -42.79 -30.27 13.38
N GLU A 253 -43.71 -29.33 13.62
CA GLU A 253 -43.41 -27.89 13.63
C GLU A 253 -42.53 -27.51 14.82
N LEU A 254 -42.76 -28.08 16.01
CA LEU A 254 -41.88 -27.91 17.17
C LEU A 254 -40.43 -28.31 16.83
N LEU A 255 -40.23 -29.50 16.24
CA LEU A 255 -38.90 -29.96 15.84
C LEU A 255 -38.27 -29.05 14.77
N GLU A 256 -39.04 -28.54 13.82
CA GLU A 256 -38.57 -27.59 12.81
C GLU A 256 -38.13 -26.26 13.45
N TYR A 257 -38.92 -25.70 14.37
CA TYR A 257 -38.55 -24.48 15.08
C TYR A 257 -37.30 -24.66 15.95
N LEU A 258 -37.16 -25.79 16.65
CA LEU A 258 -35.96 -26.07 17.43
C LEU A 258 -34.73 -26.28 16.53
N LYS A 259 -34.90 -26.84 15.32
CA LYS A 259 -33.81 -26.91 14.32
C LYS A 259 -33.37 -25.52 13.90
N ARG A 260 -34.30 -24.59 13.66
CA ARG A 260 -33.98 -23.18 13.34
C ARG A 260 -33.35 -22.43 14.52
N LEU A 261 -33.52 -22.89 15.75
CA LEU A 261 -32.79 -22.41 16.94
C LEU A 261 -31.41 -23.04 17.13
N ASP A 262 -30.94 -23.84 16.17
CA ASP A 262 -29.64 -24.51 16.19
C ASP A 262 -29.51 -25.62 17.27
N TYR A 263 -30.63 -26.21 17.70
CA TYR A 263 -30.58 -27.41 18.54
C TYR A 263 -30.22 -28.65 17.72
N THR A 264 -29.34 -29.50 18.26
CA THR A 264 -28.97 -30.78 17.63
C THR A 264 -30.18 -31.71 17.56
N GLU A 265 -30.18 -32.67 16.63
CA GLU A 265 -31.27 -33.65 16.51
C GLU A 265 -31.60 -34.35 17.83
N LYS A 266 -30.56 -34.80 18.54
CA LYS A 266 -30.69 -35.41 19.86
C LYS A 266 -31.31 -34.47 20.89
N ASP A 267 -30.92 -33.19 20.91
CA ASP A 267 -31.48 -32.23 21.86
C ASP A 267 -32.95 -31.92 21.53
N ARG A 268 -33.32 -31.89 20.25
CA ARG A 268 -34.71 -31.69 19.82
C ARG A 268 -35.59 -32.86 20.29
N GLU A 269 -35.14 -34.09 20.08
CA GLU A 269 -35.83 -35.29 20.59
C GLU A 269 -35.95 -35.29 22.11
N LEU A 270 -34.87 -34.89 22.81
CA LEU A 270 -34.88 -34.78 24.27
C LEU A 270 -35.89 -33.73 24.75
N ILE A 271 -35.89 -32.53 24.16
CA ILE A 271 -36.85 -31.47 24.49
C ILE A 271 -38.29 -31.93 24.25
N LEU A 272 -38.55 -32.59 23.12
CA LEU A 272 -39.85 -33.17 22.82
C LEU A 272 -40.24 -34.24 23.85
N SER A 273 -39.33 -35.14 24.24
CA SER A 273 -39.63 -36.15 25.25
C SER A 273 -39.97 -35.55 26.62
N MET A 274 -39.35 -34.43 26.98
CA MET A 274 -39.58 -33.69 28.23
C MET A 274 -40.86 -32.84 28.18
N SER A 275 -41.35 -32.49 26.99
CA SER A 275 -42.55 -31.65 26.82
C SER A 275 -43.84 -32.44 27.12
N TYR A 276 -43.82 -33.75 26.93
CA TYR A 276 -44.90 -34.62 27.38
C TYR A 276 -44.98 -34.65 28.91
N ASN A 277 -46.17 -34.37 29.45
CA ASN A 277 -46.41 -34.39 30.90
C ASN A 277 -45.92 -35.71 31.52
N LEU A 278 -44.99 -35.62 32.46
CA LEU A 278 -44.90 -36.64 33.50
C LEU A 278 -46.23 -36.59 34.24
N LEU A 279 -47.06 -37.63 34.12
CA LEU A 279 -48.30 -37.75 34.88
C LEU A 279 -48.00 -37.40 36.33
N THR A 280 -48.62 -36.33 36.84
CA THR A 280 -48.41 -35.99 38.23
C THR A 280 -49.01 -37.09 39.09
N ARG A 281 -48.56 -37.24 40.34
CA ARG A 281 -49.13 -38.25 41.24
C ARG A 281 -50.66 -38.12 41.40
N VAL A 282 -51.22 -36.94 41.12
CA VAL A 282 -52.65 -36.68 41.13
C VAL A 282 -53.32 -37.18 39.85
N ASP A 283 -52.69 -37.02 38.68
CA ASP A 283 -53.22 -37.48 37.39
C ASP A 283 -53.22 -39.01 37.27
N VAL A 284 -52.23 -39.71 37.86
CA VAL A 284 -52.19 -41.19 37.93
C VAL A 284 -53.32 -41.77 38.81
N ARG A 285 -53.91 -40.97 39.69
CA ARG A 285 -54.92 -41.42 40.68
C ARG A 285 -56.37 -41.21 40.25
N ARG A 286 -56.63 -40.53 39.14
CA ARG A 286 -57.98 -40.32 38.59
C ARG A 286 -58.27 -41.33 37.50
#